data_AF-A0A8C2ZZG5-F1
#
_entry.id   AF-A0A8C2ZZG5-F1
#
_cell.length_a   1.000
_cell.length_b   1.000
_cell.length_c   1.000
_cell.angle_alpha   90.00
_cell.angle_beta   90.00
_cell.angle_gamma   90.00
#
_symmetry.space_group_name_H-M   'P 1'
#
loop_
_entity.id
_entity.type
_entity.pdbx_description
1 polymer ?
#
loop_
_entity_poly.entity_id
_entity_poly.type
_entity_poly.pdbx_seq_one_letter_code
_entity_poly.pdbx_strand_id
1 'polypeptide(L)'
;MMNPTMSMFLTACSSETLILEFAGRSDRNHARLLHKFPSMDSVSVCTRVRFDPNCFGISTIFSYSIQSYINEFQLRVNLVKGKPVQLALLVHGVHGPYKEAFDLDDFWHSVCVSWSQSGGRWALFTDGLVVSRGEGLSSNNIGPGGRFIIGQEQDTFGGSFKKNESFSGSITELYIWDRVLNSSEIYTMEKECSPNSSGPVFKWSGSILCTVKLYYIKGPALAVTHY
;
A
#
# COMPACT_ATOMS: atom_id res chain seq x y z
N MET A 1 45.03 6.87 -19.86
CA MET A 1 44.01 7.49 -19.01
C MET A 1 42.82 7.85 -19.89
N MET A 2 41.78 7.01 -19.89
CA MET A 2 40.46 7.33 -20.43
C MET A 2 39.43 6.70 -19.47
N ASN A 3 38.48 7.53 -19.07
CA ASN A 3 37.45 7.28 -18.06
C ASN A 3 36.32 6.44 -18.69
N PRO A 4 35.89 5.30 -18.12
CA PRO A 4 34.63 4.72 -18.52
C PRO A 4 33.51 5.38 -17.71
N THR A 5 32.69 6.18 -18.40
CA THR A 5 31.39 6.64 -17.91
C THR A 5 30.58 5.43 -17.44
N MET A 6 30.25 5.39 -16.15
CA MET A 6 29.40 4.38 -15.54
C MET A 6 27.97 4.58 -16.06
N SER A 7 27.59 3.81 -17.07
CA SER A 7 26.21 3.76 -17.56
C SER A 7 25.33 3.16 -16.48
N MET A 8 24.44 3.97 -15.91
CA MET A 8 23.45 3.55 -14.92
C MET A 8 22.33 2.83 -15.66
N PHE A 9 22.42 1.49 -15.74
CA PHE A 9 21.36 0.67 -16.30
C PHE A 9 20.18 0.64 -15.32
N LEU A 10 19.12 1.38 -15.63
CA LEU A 10 17.80 1.16 -15.04
C LEU A 10 17.13 0.03 -15.83
N THR A 11 16.99 -1.14 -15.20
CA THR A 11 16.31 -2.29 -15.79
C THR A 11 14.81 -2.01 -15.85
N ALA A 12 14.22 -2.09 -17.04
CA ALA A 12 12.78 -1.92 -17.24
C ALA A 12 11.99 -3.08 -16.62
N CYS A 13 11.01 -2.75 -15.76
CA CYS A 13 10.06 -3.70 -15.18
C CYS A 13 9.03 -4.12 -16.25
N SER A 14 9.06 -5.37 -16.70
CA SER A 14 8.11 -5.89 -17.70
C SER A 14 7.39 -7.14 -17.22
N SER A 15 6.17 -6.94 -16.74
CA SER A 15 5.09 -7.92 -16.58
C SER A 15 3.78 -7.19 -16.85
N GLU A 16 2.81 -7.79 -17.56
CA GLU A 16 1.45 -7.21 -17.66
C GLU A 16 0.84 -7.15 -16.26
N THR A 17 0.89 -5.99 -15.63
CA THR A 17 0.38 -5.80 -14.27
C THR A 17 -1.03 -5.22 -14.31
N LEU A 18 -1.93 -5.84 -13.53
CA LEU A 18 -3.30 -5.37 -13.33
C LEU A 18 -3.33 -4.08 -12.51
N ILE A 19 -3.90 -3.00 -13.04
CA ILE A 19 -4.05 -1.73 -12.32
C ILE A 19 -5.52 -1.54 -11.91
N LEU A 20 -5.74 -1.16 -10.64
CA LEU A 20 -7.03 -0.67 -10.16
C LEU A 20 -7.07 0.85 -10.25
N GLU A 21 -8.03 1.37 -11.02
CA GLU A 21 -8.24 2.81 -11.19
C GLU A 21 -9.45 3.30 -10.37
N PHE A 22 -9.19 4.23 -9.45
CA PHE A 22 -10.17 4.91 -8.60
C PHE A 22 -10.37 6.34 -9.11
N ALA A 23 -11.27 6.51 -10.07
CA ALA A 23 -11.56 7.80 -10.67
C ALA A 23 -12.34 8.71 -9.69
N GLY A 24 -11.62 9.61 -9.01
CA GLY A 24 -12.20 10.55 -8.06
C GLY A 24 -12.67 9.90 -6.77
N ARG A 25 -13.06 10.75 -5.82
CA ARG A 25 -13.56 10.32 -4.52
C ARG A 25 -14.95 9.68 -4.63
N SER A 26 -15.15 8.52 -4.01
CA SER A 26 -16.38 7.74 -4.10
C SER A 26 -16.56 6.91 -2.83
N ASP A 27 -17.79 6.72 -2.37
CA ASP A 27 -18.16 5.78 -1.29
C ASP A 27 -18.50 4.38 -1.83
N ARG A 28 -18.33 4.14 -3.14
CA ARG A 28 -18.73 2.90 -3.81
C ARG A 28 -17.56 2.14 -4.40
N ASN A 29 -16.58 2.85 -4.95
CA ASN A 29 -15.49 2.24 -5.72
C ASN A 29 -14.49 1.61 -4.75
N HIS A 30 -14.39 0.29 -4.75
CA HIS A 30 -13.49 -0.45 -3.88
C HIS A 30 -13.14 -1.81 -4.49
N ALA A 31 -12.02 -2.37 -4.05
CA ALA A 31 -11.69 -3.77 -4.28
C ALA A 31 -11.60 -4.51 -2.95
N ARG A 32 -12.06 -5.75 -2.94
CA ARG A 32 -11.94 -6.66 -1.80
C ARG A 32 -11.04 -7.82 -2.19
N LEU A 33 -10.07 -8.12 -1.32
CA LEU A 33 -9.29 -9.34 -1.46
C LEU A 33 -10.16 -10.56 -1.11
N LEU A 34 -10.18 -11.56 -2.00
CA LEU A 34 -10.85 -12.85 -1.77
C LEU A 34 -9.90 -13.85 -1.09
N HIS A 35 -9.24 -13.40 -0.02
CA HIS A 35 -8.29 -14.19 0.74
C HIS A 35 -8.71 -14.24 2.21
N LYS A 36 -8.57 -15.43 2.83
CA LYS A 36 -8.83 -15.62 4.26
C LYS A 36 -7.51 -15.53 5.02
N PHE A 37 -7.27 -14.39 5.66
CA PHE A 37 -6.05 -14.17 6.42
C PHE A 37 -6.06 -14.96 7.74
N PRO A 38 -4.93 -15.56 8.14
CA PRO A 38 -4.77 -16.12 9.47
C PRO A 38 -4.68 -15.00 10.53
N SER A 39 -4.59 -15.39 11.80
CA SER A 39 -4.15 -14.48 12.85
C SER A 39 -2.69 -14.11 12.58
N MET A 40 -2.34 -12.84 12.70
CA MET A 40 -1.01 -12.34 12.36
C MET A 40 -0.40 -11.58 13.54
N ASP A 41 0.70 -12.13 14.06
CA ASP A 41 1.54 -11.50 15.10
C ASP A 41 2.46 -10.42 14.51
N SER A 42 2.63 -10.46 13.20
CA SER A 42 3.32 -9.46 12.41
C SER A 42 2.77 -9.45 11.00
N VAL A 43 2.89 -8.31 10.33
CA VAL A 43 2.45 -8.16 8.94
C VAL A 43 3.36 -7.19 8.21
N SER A 44 3.59 -7.47 6.93
CA SER A 44 4.12 -6.50 5.98
C SER A 44 3.20 -6.41 4.77
N VAL A 45 2.92 -5.19 4.32
CA VAL A 45 2.12 -4.93 3.12
C VAL A 45 2.90 -3.99 2.22
N CYS A 46 3.10 -4.36 0.97
CA CYS A 46 3.70 -3.53 -0.06
C CYS A 46 2.74 -3.35 -1.22
N THR A 47 2.69 -2.17 -1.83
CA THR A 47 1.88 -1.87 -3.03
C THR A 47 2.50 -0.68 -3.78
N ARG A 48 2.23 -0.55 -5.08
CA ARG A 48 2.52 0.67 -5.83
C ARG A 48 1.28 1.54 -5.93
N VAL A 49 1.47 2.84 -5.74
CA VAL A 49 0.39 3.84 -5.79
C VAL A 49 0.78 4.99 -6.69
N ARG A 50 -0.22 5.54 -7.38
CA ARG A 50 -0.15 6.82 -8.09
C ARG A 50 -1.38 7.62 -7.69
N PHE A 51 -1.21 8.80 -7.10
CA PHE A 51 -2.33 9.61 -6.61
C PHE A 51 -2.83 10.57 -7.67
N ASP A 52 -4.14 10.83 -7.69
CA ASP A 52 -4.70 11.95 -8.44
C ASP A 52 -4.20 13.29 -7.84
N PRO A 53 -3.39 14.09 -8.57
CA PRO A 53 -2.77 15.30 -8.03
C PRO A 53 -3.77 16.43 -7.75
N ASN A 54 -5.03 16.28 -8.20
CA ASN A 54 -6.09 17.25 -7.98
C ASN A 54 -6.99 16.90 -6.78
N CYS A 55 -6.72 15.78 -6.11
CA CYS A 55 -7.52 15.30 -4.98
C CYS A 55 -6.81 15.54 -3.64
N PHE A 56 -7.48 16.20 -2.70
CA PHE A 56 -6.93 16.57 -1.39
C PHE A 56 -7.76 16.04 -0.22
N GLY A 57 -7.14 16.04 0.97
CA GLY A 57 -7.73 15.62 2.24
C GLY A 57 -7.29 14.22 2.68
N ILE A 58 -7.95 13.73 3.73
CA ILE A 58 -7.70 12.38 4.27
C ILE A 58 -8.20 11.33 3.29
N SER A 59 -7.41 10.29 3.03
CA SER A 59 -7.83 9.11 2.27
C SER A 59 -7.21 7.82 2.82
N THR A 60 -7.57 6.67 2.26
CA THR A 60 -7.17 5.36 2.76
C THR A 60 -6.75 4.46 1.60
N ILE A 61 -5.48 4.03 1.57
CA ILE A 61 -4.98 3.11 0.53
C ILE A 61 -5.63 1.74 0.72
N PHE A 62 -5.60 1.22 1.95
CA PHE A 62 -6.29 -0.01 2.31
C PHE A 62 -6.73 0.01 3.77
N SER A 63 -7.74 -0.80 4.06
CA SER A 63 -8.20 -1.11 5.40
C SER A 63 -8.50 -2.60 5.54
N TYR A 64 -8.14 -3.17 6.68
CA TYR A 64 -8.51 -4.51 7.11
C TYR A 64 -9.39 -4.40 8.36
N SER A 65 -10.51 -5.12 8.36
CA SER A 65 -11.44 -5.19 9.49
C SER A 65 -11.75 -6.65 9.82
N ILE A 66 -11.97 -6.95 11.09
CA ILE A 66 -12.55 -8.22 11.55
C ILE A 66 -13.92 -7.98 12.16
N GLN A 67 -14.71 -9.03 12.34
CA GLN A 67 -16.09 -8.90 12.84
C GLN A 67 -16.17 -8.27 14.24
N SER A 68 -15.16 -8.53 15.09
CA SER A 68 -15.09 -8.02 16.46
C SER A 68 -14.44 -6.65 16.59
N TYR A 69 -13.72 -6.19 15.56
CA TYR A 69 -12.98 -4.92 15.62
C TYR A 69 -12.78 -4.37 14.22
N ILE A 70 -13.31 -3.18 13.97
CA ILE A 70 -13.35 -2.63 12.61
C ILE A 70 -12.01 -2.02 12.20
N ASN A 71 -11.34 -1.32 13.12
CA ASN A 71 -10.13 -0.55 12.85
C ASN A 71 -8.86 -1.39 13.10
N GLU A 72 -8.80 -2.60 12.56
CA GLU A 72 -7.70 -3.55 12.81
C GLU A 72 -6.37 -3.08 12.23
N PHE A 73 -6.32 -2.80 10.93
CA PHE A 73 -5.08 -2.44 10.25
C PHE A 73 -5.37 -1.58 9.03
N GLN A 74 -4.82 -0.36 8.99
CA GLN A 74 -5.10 0.59 7.91
C GLN A 74 -3.85 1.37 7.53
N LEU A 75 -3.72 1.69 6.24
CA LEU A 75 -2.77 2.68 5.75
C LEU A 75 -3.53 3.91 5.26
N ARG A 76 -3.42 4.97 6.06
CA ARG A 76 -4.09 6.25 5.83
C ARG A 76 -3.14 7.25 5.19
N VAL A 77 -3.73 8.21 4.51
CA VAL A 77 -3.05 9.26 3.75
C VAL A 77 -3.64 10.61 4.10
N ASN A 78 -2.81 11.63 4.20
CA ASN A 78 -3.24 13.02 4.24
C ASN A 78 -2.61 13.78 3.07
N LEU A 79 -3.44 14.26 2.15
CA LEU A 79 -3.03 15.03 0.98
C LEU A 79 -3.31 16.51 1.23
N VAL A 80 -2.26 17.30 1.44
CA VAL A 80 -2.34 18.74 1.67
C VAL A 80 -1.76 19.47 0.46
N LYS A 81 -2.47 20.47 -0.05
CA LYS A 81 -2.04 21.23 -1.22
C LYS A 81 -0.66 21.86 -1.01
N GLY A 82 0.27 21.58 -1.93
CA GLY A 82 1.64 22.09 -1.86
C GLY A 82 2.53 21.42 -0.80
N LYS A 83 2.14 20.24 -0.31
CA LYS A 83 2.94 19.42 0.61
C LYS A 83 3.14 18.02 0.04
N PRO A 84 4.22 17.32 0.42
CA PRO A 84 4.38 15.90 0.13
C PRO A 84 3.19 15.08 0.63
N VAL A 85 2.97 13.92 0.01
CA VAL A 85 2.05 12.90 0.47
C VAL A 85 2.45 12.46 1.88
N GLN A 86 1.50 12.51 2.81
CA GLN A 86 1.73 12.06 4.18
C GLN A 86 1.05 10.72 4.42
N LEU A 87 1.79 9.75 4.97
CA LEU A 87 1.29 8.41 5.29
C LEU A 87 1.22 8.21 6.81
N ALA A 88 0.22 7.46 7.27
CA ALA A 88 0.11 7.02 8.65
C ALA A 88 -0.39 5.57 8.73
N LEU A 89 0.29 4.78 9.55
CA LEU A 89 -0.18 3.44 9.89
C LEU A 89 -1.11 3.52 11.10
N LEU A 90 -2.24 2.82 11.02
CA LEU A 90 -3.14 2.61 12.14
C LEU A 90 -3.24 1.12 12.41
N VAL A 91 -3.08 0.74 13.68
CA VAL A 91 -3.18 -0.66 14.13
C VAL A 91 -4.06 -0.72 15.37
N HIS A 92 -5.10 -1.55 15.32
CA HIS A 92 -6.05 -1.77 16.39
C HIS A 92 -6.62 -0.45 16.96
N GLY A 93 -6.96 0.49 16.07
CA GLY A 93 -7.49 1.82 16.43
C GLY A 93 -6.43 2.82 16.92
N VAL A 94 -5.19 2.39 17.17
CA VAL A 94 -4.09 3.26 17.57
C VAL A 94 -3.46 3.88 16.33
N HIS A 95 -3.47 5.21 16.25
CA HIS A 95 -3.03 5.97 15.09
C HIS A 95 -1.55 6.37 15.23
N GLY A 96 -0.72 5.98 14.26
CA GLY A 96 0.66 6.47 14.14
C GLY A 96 0.74 7.90 13.62
N PRO A 97 1.84 8.62 13.78
CA PRO A 97 1.97 9.97 13.24
C PRO A 97 1.91 9.96 11.71
N TYR A 98 1.29 10.99 11.11
CA TYR A 98 1.44 11.26 9.68
C TYR A 98 2.89 11.68 9.38
N LYS A 99 3.48 11.08 8.34
CA LYS A 99 4.87 11.31 7.91
C LYS A 99 4.91 11.62 6.43
N GLU A 100 5.58 12.71 6.07
CA GLU A 100 5.89 13.06 4.69
C GLU A 100 6.71 11.92 4.06
N ALA A 101 6.27 11.45 2.89
CA ALA A 101 6.76 10.21 2.32
C ALA A 101 7.35 10.41 0.91
N PHE A 102 6.63 11.09 0.02
CA PHE A 102 7.06 11.45 -1.34
C PHE A 102 6.21 12.60 -1.89
N ASP A 103 6.64 13.22 -2.99
CA ASP A 103 5.94 14.35 -3.60
C ASP A 103 4.62 13.92 -4.27
N LEU A 104 3.61 14.80 -4.29
CA LEU A 104 2.37 14.55 -5.04
C LEU A 104 2.57 14.96 -6.50
N ASP A 105 3.11 14.05 -7.30
CA ASP A 105 3.68 14.35 -8.64
C ASP A 105 3.07 13.54 -9.80
N ASP A 106 2.02 12.74 -9.54
CA ASP A 106 1.37 11.83 -10.51
C ASP A 106 2.31 10.72 -11.04
N PHE A 107 3.37 10.39 -10.30
CA PHE A 107 4.22 9.23 -10.57
C PHE A 107 3.89 8.03 -9.67
N TRP A 108 4.38 6.86 -10.08
CA TRP A 108 4.25 5.62 -9.33
C TRP A 108 5.29 5.52 -8.23
N HIS A 109 4.86 5.55 -6.98
CA HIS A 109 5.70 5.29 -5.82
C HIS A 109 5.40 3.91 -5.25
N SER A 110 6.45 3.20 -4.81
CA SER A 110 6.23 2.02 -3.98
C SER A 110 6.03 2.43 -2.53
N VAL A 111 5.09 1.79 -1.86
CA VAL A 111 4.79 2.02 -0.45
C VAL A 111 4.73 0.68 0.25
N CYS A 112 5.58 0.51 1.27
CA CYS A 112 5.54 -0.64 2.15
C CYS A 112 5.34 -0.22 3.60
N VAL A 113 4.63 -1.05 4.35
CA VAL A 113 4.48 -0.92 5.79
C VAL A 113 4.81 -2.25 6.46
N SER A 114 5.37 -2.19 7.66
CA SER A 114 5.51 -3.36 8.53
C SER A 114 5.03 -3.06 9.93
N TRP A 115 4.51 -4.08 10.60
CA TRP A 115 4.11 -4.04 11.99
C TRP A 115 4.35 -5.38 12.69
N SER A 116 4.65 -5.35 13.99
CA SER A 116 4.74 -6.53 14.85
C SER A 116 4.15 -6.26 16.23
N GLN A 117 3.43 -7.25 16.78
CA GLN A 117 2.87 -7.23 18.14
C GLN A 117 3.95 -6.97 19.20
N SER A 118 5.20 -7.38 18.93
CA SER A 118 6.35 -7.18 19.79
C SER A 118 6.66 -5.68 19.92
N GLY A 119 6.14 -5.08 21.00
CA GLY A 119 6.25 -3.65 21.28
C GLY A 119 5.39 -2.75 20.37
N GLY A 120 4.55 -3.32 19.50
CA GLY A 120 3.84 -2.53 18.48
C GLY A 120 4.79 -1.83 17.52
N ARG A 121 5.91 -2.49 17.20
CA ARG A 121 6.96 -1.96 16.32
C ARG A 121 6.45 -1.84 14.91
N TRP A 122 6.69 -0.70 14.28
CA TRP A 122 6.23 -0.44 12.92
C TRP A 122 7.28 0.32 12.11
N ALA A 123 7.19 0.19 10.79
CA ALA A 123 7.96 0.98 9.85
C ALA A 123 7.15 1.30 8.58
N LEU A 124 7.44 2.45 7.99
CA LEU A 124 6.94 2.94 6.71
C LEU A 124 8.13 3.08 5.75
N PHE A 125 7.94 2.64 4.52
CA PHE A 125 8.94 2.69 3.48
C PHE A 125 8.33 3.24 2.19
N THR A 126 9.11 4.00 1.46
CA THR A 126 8.76 4.46 0.11
C THR A 126 9.96 4.33 -0.80
N ASP A 127 9.71 3.88 -2.03
CA ASP A 127 10.74 3.71 -3.08
C ASP A 127 11.97 2.93 -2.57
N GLY A 128 11.70 1.87 -1.81
CA GLY A 128 12.72 0.98 -1.24
C GLY A 128 13.42 1.50 0.03
N LEU A 129 13.12 2.71 0.51
CA LEU A 129 13.81 3.38 1.62
C LEU A 129 12.91 3.59 2.84
N VAL A 130 13.49 3.60 4.03
CA VAL A 130 12.75 3.85 5.28
C VAL A 130 12.38 5.34 5.39
N VAL A 131 11.09 5.64 5.51
CA VAL A 131 10.57 6.99 5.78
C VAL A 131 10.47 7.24 7.28
N SER A 132 9.90 6.29 8.02
CA SER A 132 9.70 6.40 9.46
C SER A 132 9.56 5.04 10.11
N ARG A 133 9.87 4.97 11.40
CA ARG A 133 9.66 3.78 12.24
C ARG A 133 9.41 4.20 13.68
N GLY A 134 8.80 3.32 14.44
CA GLY A 134 8.51 3.55 15.85
C GLY A 134 7.95 2.32 16.54
N GLU A 135 7.45 2.52 17.74
CA GLU A 135 6.84 1.48 18.58
C GLU A 135 5.48 1.99 19.10
N GLY A 136 4.75 1.14 19.82
CA GLY A 136 3.53 1.51 20.53
C GLY A 136 2.22 1.47 19.72
N LEU A 137 2.23 1.00 18.46
CA LEU A 137 1.00 0.81 17.69
C LEU A 137 0.32 -0.51 18.03
N SER A 138 -0.21 -0.64 19.25
CA SER A 138 -0.82 -1.87 19.78
C SER A 138 0.14 -3.05 19.91
N SER A 139 -0.10 -3.89 20.91
CA SER A 139 0.57 -5.20 21.06
C SER A 139 -0.40 -6.37 20.94
N ASN A 140 -1.64 -6.10 20.51
CA ASN A 140 -2.61 -7.15 20.16
C ASN A 140 -2.32 -7.66 18.75
N ASN A 141 -2.41 -8.98 18.55
CA ASN A 141 -2.35 -9.58 17.23
C ASN A 141 -3.44 -9.04 16.29
N ILE A 142 -3.14 -9.02 14.98
CA ILE A 142 -4.16 -8.73 13.97
C ILE A 142 -5.03 -9.99 13.81
N GLY A 143 -6.34 -9.82 13.96
CA GLY A 143 -7.26 -10.96 14.00
C GLY A 143 -7.46 -11.67 12.64
N PRO A 144 -7.87 -12.95 12.66
CA PRO A 144 -8.08 -13.75 11.45
C PRO A 144 -9.40 -13.44 10.72
N GLY A 145 -9.50 -13.92 9.48
CA GLY A 145 -10.77 -14.05 8.75
C GLY A 145 -11.45 -12.73 8.34
N GLY A 146 -10.72 -11.62 8.43
CA GLY A 146 -11.22 -10.30 8.15
C GLY A 146 -11.43 -9.97 6.68
N ARG A 147 -11.88 -8.73 6.42
CA ARG A 147 -12.08 -8.17 5.08
C ARG A 147 -11.02 -7.12 4.80
N PHE A 148 -10.16 -7.42 3.85
CA PHE A 148 -9.19 -6.47 3.31
C PHE A 148 -9.82 -5.72 2.14
N ILE A 149 -9.97 -4.41 2.29
CA ILE A 149 -10.57 -3.49 1.33
C ILE A 149 -9.49 -2.51 0.85
N ILE A 150 -9.44 -2.29 -0.46
CA ILE A 150 -8.55 -1.33 -1.11
C ILE A 150 -9.38 -0.10 -1.50
N GLY A 151 -8.84 1.07 -1.20
CA GLY A 151 -9.36 2.37 -1.59
C GLY A 151 -10.43 2.96 -0.66
N GLN A 152 -10.78 2.28 0.44
CA GLN A 152 -11.79 2.73 1.38
C GLN A 152 -11.38 2.49 2.84
N GLU A 153 -11.82 3.39 3.70
CA GLU A 153 -11.89 3.22 5.15
C GLU A 153 -13.18 2.46 5.48
N GLN A 154 -13.15 1.55 6.48
CA GLN A 154 -14.29 0.73 6.87
C GLN A 154 -14.88 1.25 8.19
N ASP A 155 -16.13 1.72 8.21
CA ASP A 155 -16.85 2.01 9.46
C ASP A 155 -17.65 0.80 9.98
N THR A 156 -17.87 -0.21 9.13
CA THR A 156 -18.43 -1.51 9.50
C THR A 156 -17.67 -2.64 8.81
N PHE A 157 -17.95 -3.89 9.20
CA PHE A 157 -17.27 -5.06 8.63
C PHE A 157 -17.52 -5.19 7.12
N GLY A 158 -16.58 -4.67 6.31
CA GLY A 158 -16.65 -4.62 4.86
C GLY A 158 -17.62 -3.59 4.27
N GLY A 159 -17.93 -2.49 4.95
CA GLY A 159 -18.88 -1.50 4.42
C GLY A 159 -18.88 -0.15 5.14
N SER A 160 -19.98 0.59 4.92
CA SER A 160 -20.21 1.94 5.45
C SER A 160 -19.13 2.95 5.06
N PHE A 161 -18.65 2.84 3.83
CA PHE A 161 -17.58 3.69 3.31
C PHE A 161 -18.03 5.15 3.22
N LYS A 162 -17.09 6.07 3.47
CA LYS A 162 -17.33 7.50 3.33
C LYS A 162 -16.49 8.09 2.19
N LYS A 163 -17.17 8.84 1.31
CA LYS A 163 -16.54 9.51 0.16
C LYS A 163 -15.34 10.39 0.54
N ASN A 164 -15.39 11.06 1.70
CA ASN A 164 -14.32 11.95 2.18
C ASN A 164 -13.13 11.21 2.83
N GLU A 165 -13.13 9.88 2.85
CA GLU A 165 -12.02 9.03 3.30
C GLU A 165 -11.56 8.03 2.22
N SER A 166 -12.16 8.09 1.03
CA SER A 166 -11.81 7.23 -0.10
C SER A 166 -10.52 7.68 -0.79
N PHE A 167 -9.81 6.71 -1.37
CA PHE A 167 -8.67 6.93 -2.27
C PHE A 167 -9.11 7.43 -3.65
N SER A 168 -8.22 8.17 -4.33
CA SER A 168 -8.36 8.61 -5.72
C SER A 168 -7.00 8.48 -6.42
N GLY A 169 -6.97 7.79 -7.55
CA GLY A 169 -5.74 7.45 -8.27
C GLY A 169 -5.67 5.97 -8.66
N SER A 170 -4.46 5.44 -8.78
CA SER A 170 -4.18 4.09 -9.25
C SER A 170 -3.44 3.26 -8.19
N ILE A 171 -3.78 1.97 -8.05
CA ILE A 171 -3.10 1.02 -7.15
C ILE A 171 -2.76 -0.26 -7.91
N THR A 172 -1.58 -0.81 -7.65
CA THR A 172 -1.17 -2.10 -8.19
C THR A 172 -0.17 -2.84 -7.29
N GLU A 173 0.18 -4.07 -7.67
CA GLU A 173 1.27 -4.85 -7.07
C GLU A 173 1.18 -4.98 -5.55
N LEU A 174 -0.04 -5.26 -5.04
CA LEU A 174 -0.23 -5.46 -3.60
C LEU A 174 0.20 -6.87 -3.17
N TYR A 175 1.15 -6.92 -2.24
CA TYR A 175 1.67 -8.14 -1.64
C TYR A 175 1.58 -8.04 -0.11
N ILE A 176 1.24 -9.16 0.54
CA ILE A 176 1.13 -9.24 2.00
C ILE A 176 1.93 -10.43 2.50
N TRP A 177 2.68 -10.23 3.58
CA TRP A 177 3.40 -11.24 4.33
C TRP A 177 2.91 -11.25 5.78
N ASP A 178 2.87 -12.41 6.41
CA ASP A 178 2.58 -12.62 7.85
C ASP A 178 3.83 -12.47 8.75
N ARG A 179 4.86 -11.81 8.21
CA ARG A 179 6.12 -11.49 8.88
C ARG A 179 6.54 -10.06 8.58
N VAL A 180 7.43 -9.52 9.41
CA VAL A 180 8.12 -8.27 9.10
C VAL A 180 9.15 -8.51 7.99
N LEU A 181 9.04 -7.75 6.90
CA LEU A 181 10.13 -7.58 5.93
C LEU A 181 11.14 -6.55 6.47
N ASN A 182 12.43 -6.86 6.34
CA ASN A 182 13.48 -5.91 6.71
C ASN A 182 13.83 -4.94 5.56
N SER A 183 14.58 -3.88 5.86
CA SER A 183 14.95 -2.85 4.89
C SER A 183 15.72 -3.39 3.68
N SER A 184 16.56 -4.42 3.84
CA SER A 184 17.30 -5.01 2.73
C SER A 184 16.37 -5.78 1.80
N GLU A 185 15.40 -6.51 2.34
CA GLU A 185 14.41 -7.22 1.51
C GLU A 185 13.57 -6.23 0.70
N ILE A 186 13.08 -5.16 1.32
CA ILE A 186 12.29 -4.12 0.64
C ILE A 186 13.12 -3.39 -0.41
N TYR A 187 14.36 -3.00 -0.08
CA TYR A 187 15.26 -2.36 -1.04
C TYR A 187 15.56 -3.25 -2.25
N THR A 188 15.81 -4.54 -2.02
CA THR A 188 16.04 -5.50 -3.11
C THR A 188 14.79 -5.64 -3.98
N MET A 189 13.59 -5.76 -3.39
CA MET A 189 12.35 -5.84 -4.17
C MET A 189 12.14 -4.63 -5.07
N GLU A 190 12.44 -3.41 -4.58
CA GLU A 190 12.35 -2.20 -5.40
C GLU A 190 13.34 -2.24 -6.55
N LYS A 191 14.61 -2.55 -6.27
CA LYS A 191 15.67 -2.58 -7.27
C LYS A 191 15.45 -3.64 -8.34
N GLU A 192 14.98 -4.82 -7.94
CA GLU A 192 14.74 -5.95 -8.84
C GLU A 192 13.36 -5.87 -9.52
N CYS A 193 12.51 -4.92 -9.11
CA CYS A 193 11.14 -4.79 -9.59
C CYS A 193 10.37 -6.13 -9.50
N SER A 194 10.61 -6.88 -8.42
CA SER A 194 9.99 -8.18 -8.21
C SER A 194 9.71 -8.41 -6.73
N PRO A 195 8.54 -8.99 -6.39
CA PRO A 195 8.28 -9.34 -5.01
C PRO A 195 9.24 -10.43 -4.58
N ASN A 196 9.70 -10.35 -3.32
CA ASN A 196 10.50 -11.39 -2.72
C ASN A 196 9.78 -12.74 -2.88
N SER A 197 10.47 -13.72 -3.47
CA SER A 197 9.94 -15.04 -3.80
C SER A 197 9.57 -15.87 -2.57
N SER A 198 10.01 -15.45 -1.38
CA SER A 198 9.74 -16.13 -0.12
C SER A 198 8.41 -15.68 0.50
N GLY A 199 7.35 -16.43 0.18
CA GLY A 199 6.20 -16.61 1.07
C GLY A 199 5.32 -15.39 1.39
N PRO A 200 4.88 -14.57 0.41
CA PRO A 200 3.73 -13.72 0.67
C PRO A 200 2.49 -14.61 0.90
N VAL A 201 1.73 -14.32 1.97
CA VAL A 201 0.42 -14.95 2.21
C VAL A 201 -0.62 -14.49 1.19
N PHE A 202 -0.42 -13.31 0.60
CA PHE A 202 -1.23 -12.82 -0.52
C PHE A 202 -0.34 -12.22 -1.61
N LYS A 203 -0.59 -12.61 -2.87
CA LYS A 203 0.12 -12.13 -4.05
C LYS A 203 -0.85 -11.54 -5.07
N TRP A 204 -0.64 -10.29 -5.50
CA TRP A 204 -1.47 -9.62 -6.50
C TRP A 204 -1.76 -10.49 -7.73
N SER A 205 -3.05 -10.71 -8.01
CA SER A 205 -3.54 -11.44 -9.19
C SER A 205 -5.00 -11.02 -9.45
N GLY A 206 -5.41 -10.97 -10.72
CA GLY A 206 -6.80 -10.63 -11.08
C GLY A 206 -7.83 -11.66 -10.62
N SER A 207 -7.45 -12.93 -10.44
CA SER A 207 -8.37 -14.00 -10.04
C SER A 207 -8.79 -13.98 -8.56
N ILE A 208 -8.14 -13.14 -7.74
CA ILE A 208 -8.33 -13.10 -6.28
C ILE A 208 -8.87 -11.74 -5.78
N LEU A 209 -9.37 -10.92 -6.69
CA LEU A 209 -9.95 -9.61 -6.41
C LEU A 209 -11.45 -9.62 -6.78
N CYS A 210 -12.29 -9.13 -5.87
CA CYS A 210 -13.66 -8.75 -6.18
C CYS A 210 -13.73 -7.23 -6.24
N THR A 211 -14.06 -6.68 -7.40
CA THR A 211 -14.16 -5.23 -7.58
C THR A 211 -15.62 -4.81 -7.73
N VAL A 212 -15.94 -3.64 -7.19
CA VAL A 212 -17.23 -3.00 -7.42
C VAL A 212 -16.96 -1.67 -8.11
N LYS A 213 -17.36 -1.56 -9.37
CA LYS A 213 -17.25 -0.35 -10.21
C LYS A 213 -15.82 0.20 -10.37
N LEU A 214 -14.85 -0.69 -10.56
CA LEU A 214 -13.48 -0.34 -10.95
C LEU A 214 -13.23 -0.76 -12.40
N TYR A 215 -12.39 0.01 -13.09
CA TYR A 215 -11.87 -0.38 -14.39
C TYR A 215 -10.54 -1.11 -14.18
N TYR A 216 -10.40 -2.26 -14.84
CA TYR A 216 -9.11 -2.92 -14.97
C TYR A 216 -8.44 -2.37 -16.22
N ILE A 217 -7.27 -1.77 -16.05
CA ILE A 217 -6.41 -1.48 -17.19
C ILE A 217 -5.29 -2.52 -17.15
N LYS A 218 -5.19 -3.31 -18.23
CA LYS A 218 -3.94 -3.99 -18.54
C LYS A 218 -2.97 -2.91 -19.00
N GLY A 219 -2.08 -2.49 -18.11
CA GLY A 219 -1.07 -1.50 -18.46
C GLY A 219 -0.02 -2.13 -19.41
N PRO A 220 0.45 -1.41 -20.44
CA PRO A 220 1.73 -1.75 -21.04
C PRO A 220 2.85 -1.58 -20.00
N ALA A 221 3.94 -2.33 -20.13
CA ALA A 221 5.16 -2.08 -19.37
C ALA A 221 5.53 -0.59 -19.53
N LEU A 222 5.83 0.10 -18.43
CA LEU A 222 6.14 1.54 -18.40
C LEU A 222 7.17 1.87 -19.51
N ALA A 223 6.74 2.59 -20.54
CA ALA A 223 7.64 3.10 -21.57
C ALA A 223 8.33 4.35 -21.00
N VAL A 224 9.63 4.23 -20.73
CA VAL A 224 10.49 5.35 -20.34
C VAL A 224 10.59 6.31 -21.53
N THR A 225 10.13 7.55 -21.35
CA THR A 225 10.51 8.65 -22.23
C THR A 225 11.84 9.21 -21.73
N HIS A 226 12.90 8.98 -22.50
CA HIS A 226 14.17 9.66 -22.30
C HIS A 226 14.05 11.10 -22.80
N TYR A 227 14.33 12.07 -21.94
CA TYR A 227 14.72 13.43 -22.33
C TYR A 227 16.15 13.67 -21.84
#